data_AF-Q2KLQ3-F1
#
_entry.id   AF-Q2KLQ3-F1
#
_cell.length_a   1.000
_cell.length_b   1.000
_cell.length_c   1.000
_cell.angle_alpha   90.00
_cell.angle_beta   90.00
_cell.angle_gamma   90.00
#
_symmetry.space_group_name_H-M   'P 1'
#
loop_
_entity.id
_entity.type
_entity.pdbx_description
1 polymer ?
#
loop_
_entity_poly.entity_id
_entity_poly.type
_entity_poly.pdbx_seq_one_letter_code
_entity_poly.pdbx_strand_id
1 'polypeptide(L)'
;SSTNQSNSNKKISQYRIRLEEKQKLRFHYGITERQLLNYVRIARKAKGSTGLILLQLLEMRLDNVIFRLGMAPTIPGARQLVNHRHILVNNRIVNIPSYRCKPQDFITIKDRQKSQVMITKNVDFSQKSKIPNHLTFNSLEKKGLVNQILDQESIGLKINELLVVEYYSRQA
;
A
#
# COMPACT_ATOMS: atom_id res chain seq x y z
N SER A 1 4.54 44.68 -24.56
CA SER A 1 5.40 43.50 -24.74
C SER A 1 4.64 42.26 -24.33
N SER A 2 3.98 41.60 -25.29
CA SER A 2 3.20 40.39 -25.09
C SER A 2 4.12 39.17 -25.07
N THR A 3 4.38 38.64 -23.87
CA THR A 3 5.17 37.42 -23.68
C THR A 3 4.35 36.23 -24.18
N ASN A 4 4.62 35.78 -25.40
CA ASN A 4 4.17 34.48 -25.91
C ASN A 4 4.78 33.36 -25.06
N GLN A 5 4.11 32.95 -23.99
CA GLN A 5 4.34 31.62 -23.40
C GLN A 5 3.84 30.59 -24.40
N SER A 6 4.75 30.15 -25.27
CA SER A 6 4.55 28.95 -26.08
C SER A 6 4.43 27.76 -25.11
N ASN A 7 3.18 27.41 -24.77
CA ASN A 7 2.86 26.12 -24.21
C ASN A 7 3.26 25.08 -25.26
N SER A 8 4.52 24.63 -25.22
CA SER A 8 4.98 23.57 -26.08
C SER A 8 4.21 22.31 -25.65
N ASN A 9 3.12 22.01 -26.35
CA ASN A 9 2.48 20.70 -26.40
C ASN A 9 3.48 19.71 -27.02
N LYS A 10 4.62 19.48 -26.36
CA LYS A 10 5.54 18.41 -26.70
C LYS A 10 4.76 17.13 -26.43
N LYS A 11 4.45 16.39 -27.51
CA LYS A 11 3.87 15.04 -27.41
C LYS A 11 4.63 14.28 -26.33
N ILE A 12 3.95 13.97 -25.24
CA ILE A 12 4.54 13.25 -24.12
C ILE A 12 5.01 11.90 -24.67
N SER A 13 6.29 11.58 -24.47
CA SER A 13 6.83 10.32 -24.97
C SER A 13 6.19 9.15 -24.25
N GLN A 14 6.02 8.03 -24.94
CA GLN A 14 5.50 6.78 -24.35
C GLN A 14 6.38 6.29 -23.18
N TYR A 15 7.67 6.64 -23.17
CA TYR A 15 8.54 6.39 -22.02
C TYR A 15 8.14 7.23 -20.80
N ARG A 16 7.89 8.54 -21.00
CA ARG A 16 7.51 9.45 -19.91
C ARG A 16 6.18 9.04 -19.27
N ILE A 17 5.19 8.65 -20.06
CA ILE A 17 3.89 8.16 -19.56
C ILE A 17 4.08 6.96 -18.62
N ARG A 18 4.84 5.94 -19.07
CA ARG A 18 5.14 4.75 -18.26
C ARG A 18 5.94 5.06 -17.01
N LEU A 19 6.93 5.95 -17.13
CA LEU A 19 7.72 6.42 -15.98
C LEU A 19 6.84 7.11 -14.94
N GLU A 20 5.94 7.99 -15.37
CA GLU A 20 5.02 8.71 -14.47
C GLU A 20 4.08 7.75 -13.72
N GLU A 21 3.47 6.78 -14.40
CA GLU A 21 2.63 5.75 -13.75
C GLU A 21 3.42 4.93 -12.72
N LYS A 22 4.64 4.49 -13.08
CA LYS A 22 5.52 3.79 -12.15
C LYS A 22 5.85 4.63 -10.92
N GLN A 23 6.15 5.93 -11.12
CA GLN A 23 6.48 6.83 -10.01
C GLN A 23 5.26 7.08 -9.11
N LYS A 24 4.05 7.24 -9.67
CA LYS A 24 2.80 7.33 -8.88
C LYS A 24 2.64 6.11 -7.99
N LEU A 25 2.82 4.90 -8.53
CA LEU A 25 2.73 3.66 -7.76
C LEU A 25 3.76 3.63 -6.63
N ARG A 26 5.03 3.93 -6.97
CA ARG A 26 6.15 3.91 -6.03
C ARG A 26 5.94 4.87 -4.86
N PHE A 27 5.50 6.09 -5.15
CA PHE A 27 5.28 7.11 -4.13
C PHE A 27 4.02 6.85 -3.31
N HIS A 28 2.94 6.36 -3.93
CA HIS A 28 1.71 6.01 -3.22
C HIS A 28 1.99 4.99 -2.11
N TYR A 29 2.66 3.89 -2.45
CA TYR A 29 3.05 2.88 -1.46
C TYR A 29 4.35 3.23 -0.72
N GLY A 30 5.00 4.36 -1.03
CA GLY A 30 6.24 4.82 -0.41
C GLY A 30 7.40 3.81 -0.44
N ILE A 31 7.54 3.02 -1.50
CA ILE A 31 8.58 1.98 -1.61
C ILE A 31 9.80 2.45 -2.42
N THR A 32 10.93 1.78 -2.27
CA THR A 32 12.12 2.08 -3.11
C THR A 32 11.98 1.47 -4.50
N GLU A 33 12.74 1.99 -5.47
CA GLU A 33 12.78 1.42 -6.83
C GLU A 33 13.18 -0.05 -6.82
N ARG A 34 14.17 -0.41 -5.99
CA ARG A 34 14.64 -1.80 -5.81
C ARG A 34 13.52 -2.71 -5.27
N GLN A 35 12.75 -2.22 -4.30
CA GLN A 35 11.60 -2.96 -3.77
C GLN A 35 10.51 -3.14 -4.82
N LEU A 36 10.16 -2.08 -5.56
CA LEU A 36 9.16 -2.15 -6.63
C LEU A 36 9.58 -3.16 -7.71
N LEU A 37 10.83 -3.10 -8.16
CA LEU A 37 11.39 -4.05 -9.12
C LEU A 37 11.30 -5.50 -8.61
N ASN A 38 11.58 -5.74 -7.32
CA ASN A 38 11.44 -7.06 -6.73
C ASN A 38 9.97 -7.54 -6.72
N TYR A 39 9.02 -6.66 -6.41
CA TYR A 39 7.59 -7.00 -6.49
C TYR A 39 7.15 -7.33 -7.92
N VAL A 40 7.61 -6.56 -8.92
CA VAL A 40 7.35 -6.85 -10.33
C VAL A 40 7.91 -8.22 -10.74
N ARG A 41 9.14 -8.54 -10.32
CA ARG A 41 9.75 -9.87 -10.58
C ARG A 41 8.96 -11.01 -9.95
N ILE A 42 8.46 -10.83 -8.72
CA ILE A 42 7.62 -11.83 -8.06
C ILE A 42 6.29 -11.98 -8.81
N ALA A 43 5.65 -10.86 -9.17
CA ALA A 43 4.37 -10.85 -9.88
C ALA A 43 4.47 -11.51 -11.26
N ARG A 44 5.58 -11.31 -12.00
CA ARG A 44 5.83 -11.96 -13.30
C ARG A 44 5.95 -13.48 -13.24
N LYS A 45 6.43 -14.00 -12.10
CA LYS A 45 6.58 -15.45 -11.90
C LYS A 45 5.29 -16.12 -11.45
N ALA A 46 4.32 -15.34 -10.96
CA ALA A 46 3.05 -15.85 -10.50
C ALA A 46 2.10 -16.08 -11.68
N LYS A 47 1.17 -17.03 -11.52
CA LYS A 47 0.13 -17.30 -12.53
C LYS A 47 -0.95 -16.21 -12.45
N GLY A 48 -1.27 -15.60 -13.59
CA GLY A 48 -2.32 -14.58 -13.71
C GLY A 48 -1.82 -13.23 -14.22
N SER A 49 -2.65 -12.19 -14.13
CA SER A 49 -2.29 -10.83 -14.54
C SER A 49 -1.17 -10.27 -13.64
N THR A 50 0.00 -10.03 -14.21
CA THR A 50 1.16 -9.48 -13.49
C THR A 50 0.83 -8.15 -12.82
N GLY A 51 0.06 -7.29 -13.48
CA GLY A 51 -0.34 -5.99 -12.94
C GLY A 51 -1.22 -6.14 -11.71
N LEU A 52 -2.25 -6.99 -11.78
CA LEU A 52 -3.14 -7.28 -10.66
C LEU A 52 -2.36 -7.86 -9.48
N ILE A 53 -1.51 -8.86 -9.74
CA ILE A 53 -0.70 -9.50 -8.70
C ILE A 53 0.23 -8.47 -8.07
N LEU A 54 0.89 -7.61 -8.85
CA LEU A 54 1.72 -6.53 -8.32
C LEU A 54 0.94 -5.66 -7.31
N LEU A 55 -0.28 -5.24 -7.66
CA LEU A 55 -1.12 -4.43 -6.77
C LEU A 55 -1.54 -5.21 -5.52
N GLN A 56 -1.93 -6.49 -5.65
CA GLN A 56 -2.20 -7.36 -4.50
C GLN A 56 -0.99 -7.47 -3.57
N LEU A 57 0.22 -7.63 -4.12
CA LEU A 57 1.44 -7.72 -3.32
C LEU A 57 1.73 -6.43 -2.54
N LEU A 58 1.38 -5.28 -3.10
CA LEU A 58 1.58 -3.97 -2.47
C LEU A 58 0.50 -3.68 -1.42
N GLU A 59 -0.77 -4.00 -1.71
CA GLU A 59 -1.86 -3.79 -0.76
C GLU A 59 -1.76 -4.70 0.46
N MET A 60 -1.27 -5.94 0.29
CA MET A 60 -1.10 -6.91 1.37
C MET A 60 0.14 -6.69 2.24
N ARG A 61 0.86 -5.57 2.08
CA ARG A 61 1.96 -5.22 2.98
C ARG A 61 1.42 -4.76 4.33
N LEU A 62 2.08 -5.13 5.43
CA LEU A 62 1.64 -4.78 6.78
C LEU A 62 1.46 -3.28 7.00
N ASP A 63 2.39 -2.45 6.53
CA ASP A 63 2.27 -0.98 6.63
C ASP A 63 1.03 -0.44 5.90
N ASN A 64 0.76 -0.96 4.71
CA ASN A 64 -0.42 -0.58 3.95
C ASN A 64 -1.71 -1.08 4.61
N VAL A 65 -1.75 -2.32 5.11
CA VAL A 65 -2.93 -2.86 5.81
C VAL A 65 -3.25 -2.04 7.07
N ILE A 66 -2.25 -1.67 7.88
CA ILE A 66 -2.43 -0.81 9.06
C ILE A 66 -3.02 0.55 8.68
N PHE A 67 -2.53 1.15 7.58
CA PHE A 67 -3.08 2.39 7.04
C PHE A 67 -4.54 2.21 6.58
N ARG A 68 -4.84 1.14 5.84
CA ARG A 68 -6.20 0.83 5.35
C ARG A 68 -7.19 0.52 6.48
N LEU A 69 -6.73 -0.02 7.60
CA LEU A 69 -7.52 -0.23 8.82
C LEU A 69 -7.74 1.05 9.63
N GLY A 70 -7.12 2.17 9.24
CA GLY A 70 -7.26 3.45 9.96
C GLY A 70 -6.44 3.55 11.25
N MET A 71 -5.61 2.55 11.56
CA MET A 71 -4.75 2.55 12.75
C MET A 71 -3.63 3.61 12.67
N ALA A 72 -3.32 4.08 11.47
CA ALA A 72 -2.38 5.17 11.20
C ALA A 72 -2.93 6.12 10.14
N PRO A 73 -2.66 7.43 10.24
CA PRO A 73 -3.18 8.42 9.30
C PRO A 73 -2.50 8.38 7.93
N THR A 74 -1.28 7.83 7.85
CA THR A 74 -0.49 7.75 6.61
C THR A 74 0.34 6.46 6.60
N ILE A 75 0.74 5.99 5.41
CA ILE A 75 1.63 4.81 5.27
C ILE A 75 2.97 5.00 5.99
N PRO A 76 3.67 6.15 5.91
CA PRO A 76 4.87 6.39 6.73
C PRO A 76 4.59 6.31 8.24
N GLY A 77 3.44 6.80 8.71
CA GLY A 77 3.03 6.65 10.10
C GLY A 77 2.82 5.18 10.49
N ALA A 78 2.19 4.39 9.62
CA ALA A 78 2.04 2.95 9.81
C ALA A 78 3.40 2.24 9.91
N ARG A 79 4.37 2.61 9.05
CA ARG A 79 5.74 2.08 9.14
C ARG A 79 6.41 2.38 10.46
N GLN A 80 6.22 3.59 10.98
CA GLN A 80 6.74 3.95 12.28
C GLN A 80 6.15 3.04 13.37
N LEU A 81 4.85 2.79 13.35
CA LEU A 81 4.22 1.88 14.30
C LEU A 81 4.83 0.45 14.24
N VAL A 82 5.03 -0.06 13.02
CA VAL A 82 5.64 -1.37 12.80
C VAL A 82 7.10 -1.39 13.28
N ASN A 83 7.94 -0.46 12.81
CA ASN A 83 9.36 -0.40 13.17
C ASN A 83 9.58 -0.26 14.68
N HIS A 84 8.71 0.48 15.37
CA HIS A 84 8.75 0.70 16.81
C HIS A 84 8.05 -0.41 17.62
N ARG A 85 7.69 -1.55 16.99
CA ARG A 85 7.14 -2.75 17.64
C ARG A 85 5.81 -2.50 18.37
N HIS A 86 4.96 -1.64 17.80
CA HIS A 86 3.62 -1.36 18.33
C HIS A 86 2.55 -2.34 17.83
N ILE A 87 2.87 -3.13 16.81
CA ILE A 87 1.92 -3.99 16.10
C ILE A 87 2.25 -5.46 16.36
N LEU A 88 1.20 -6.24 16.54
CA LEU A 88 1.23 -7.69 16.61
C LEU A 88 0.48 -8.27 15.41
N VAL A 89 1.03 -9.34 14.82
CA VAL A 89 0.32 -10.18 13.85
C VAL A 89 0.18 -11.55 14.49
N ASN A 90 -1.06 -12.05 14.65
CA ASN A 90 -1.35 -13.31 15.32
C ASN A 90 -0.66 -13.41 16.70
N ASN A 91 -0.76 -12.35 17.49
CA ASN A 91 -0.16 -12.17 18.82
C ASN A 91 1.39 -12.17 18.86
N ARG A 92 2.07 -12.13 17.70
CA ARG A 92 3.54 -12.03 17.63
C ARG A 92 3.97 -10.65 17.17
N ILE A 93 5.03 -10.10 17.76
CA ILE A 93 5.59 -8.81 17.36
C ILE A 93 6.16 -8.93 15.95
N VAL A 94 5.66 -8.10 15.04
CA VAL A 94 6.21 -7.96 13.68
C VAL A 94 6.71 -6.53 13.50
N ASN A 95 7.99 -6.39 13.19
CA ASN A 95 8.65 -5.10 13.01
C ASN A 95 9.14 -4.87 11.56
N ILE A 96 8.60 -5.62 10.61
CA ILE A 96 8.95 -5.54 9.19
C ILE A 96 7.76 -4.96 8.44
N PRO A 97 7.81 -3.70 7.97
CA PRO A 97 6.70 -3.07 7.25
C PRO A 97 6.29 -3.80 5.97
N SER A 98 7.25 -4.42 5.30
CA SER A 98 7.04 -5.21 4.08
C SER A 98 6.57 -6.64 4.35
N TYR A 99 6.24 -7.00 5.60
CA TYR A 99 5.63 -8.28 5.92
C TYR A 99 4.37 -8.45 5.04
N ARG A 100 4.28 -9.60 4.36
CA ARG A 100 3.14 -9.92 3.51
C ARG A 100 2.09 -10.57 4.38
N CYS A 101 1.04 -9.82 4.69
CA CYS A 101 -0.13 -10.34 5.38
C CYS A 101 -0.75 -11.46 4.56
N LYS A 102 -1.27 -12.46 5.27
CA LYS A 102 -2.02 -13.58 4.69
C LYS A 102 -3.50 -13.44 5.06
N PRO A 103 -4.40 -14.03 4.26
CA PRO A 103 -5.76 -14.26 4.73
C PRO A 103 -5.75 -14.92 6.11
N GLN A 104 -6.71 -14.53 6.94
CA GLN A 104 -6.87 -14.93 8.33
C GLN A 104 -5.81 -14.39 9.31
N ASP A 105 -4.89 -13.51 8.87
CA ASP A 105 -4.02 -12.81 9.80
C ASP A 105 -4.81 -11.80 10.63
N PHE A 106 -4.65 -11.87 11.96
CA PHE A 106 -5.16 -10.90 12.90
C PHE A 106 -4.09 -9.86 13.22
N ILE A 107 -4.44 -8.59 13.09
CA ILE A 107 -3.57 -7.44 13.35
C ILE A 107 -4.07 -6.74 14.61
N THR A 108 -3.25 -6.76 15.65
CA THR A 108 -3.59 -6.18 16.95
C THR A 108 -2.53 -5.20 17.43
N ILE A 109 -2.93 -4.36 18.38
CA ILE A 109 -2.06 -3.38 19.01
C ILE A 109 -1.37 -4.04 20.20
N LYS A 110 -0.06 -3.81 20.35
CA LYS A 110 0.68 -4.24 21.53
C LYS A 110 0.10 -3.58 22.78
N ASP A 111 -0.09 -4.36 23.84
CA ASP A 111 -0.62 -3.87 25.11
C ASP A 111 0.39 -2.96 25.84
N ARG A 112 0.38 -1.69 25.44
CA ARG A 112 1.16 -0.61 26.02
C ARG A 112 0.34 0.65 25.92
N GLN A 113 0.17 1.36 27.04
CA GLN A 113 -0.67 2.54 27.14
C GLN A 113 -0.40 3.58 26.02
N LYS A 114 0.87 3.90 25.75
CA LYS A 114 1.26 4.83 24.68
C LYS A 114 0.77 4.36 23.29
N SER A 115 0.84 3.06 23.02
CA SER A 115 0.43 2.45 21.74
C SER A 115 -1.09 2.48 21.59
N GLN A 116 -1.79 2.10 22.66
CA GLN A 116 -3.25 2.12 22.71
C GLN A 116 -3.79 3.53 22.50
N VAL A 117 -3.30 4.53 23.24
CA VAL A 117 -3.77 5.92 23.12
C VAL A 117 -3.53 6.47 21.72
N MET A 118 -2.34 6.27 21.15
CA MET A 118 -2.00 6.79 19.82
C MET A 118 -2.87 6.18 18.72
N ILE A 119 -3.02 4.85 18.70
CA ILE A 119 -3.74 4.17 17.62
C ILE A 119 -5.26 4.37 17.76
N THR A 120 -5.80 4.41 18.98
CA THR A 120 -7.23 4.69 19.20
C THR A 120 -7.62 6.05 18.63
N LYS A 121 -6.81 7.09 18.91
CA LYS A 121 -7.03 8.43 18.32
C LYS A 121 -7.06 8.41 16.79
N ASN A 122 -6.18 7.63 16.17
CA ASN A 122 -6.15 7.50 14.71
C ASN A 122 -7.41 6.80 14.18
N VAL A 123 -7.82 5.71 14.82
CA VAL A 123 -9.02 4.96 14.46
C VAL A 123 -10.25 5.85 14.53
N ASP A 124 -10.40 6.62 15.61
CA ASP A 124 -11.52 7.56 15.79
C ASP A 124 -11.55 8.63 14.70
N PHE A 125 -10.39 9.17 14.32
CA PHE A 125 -10.27 10.12 13.21
C PHE A 125 -10.59 9.47 11.84
N SER A 126 -10.22 8.20 11.68
CA SER A 126 -10.31 7.44 10.44
C SER A 126 -11.69 6.86 10.16
N GLN A 127 -12.65 6.95 11.09
CA GLN A 127 -14.03 6.44 10.93
C GLN A 127 -14.75 6.98 9.67
N LYS A 128 -14.24 8.07 9.08
CA LYS A 128 -14.75 8.64 7.81
C LYS A 128 -14.29 7.90 6.55
N SER A 129 -13.28 7.05 6.64
CA SER A 129 -12.70 6.36 5.49
C SER A 129 -13.26 4.95 5.33
N LYS A 130 -13.64 4.59 4.09
CA LYS A 130 -14.19 3.27 3.78
C LYS A 130 -13.06 2.23 3.82
N ILE A 131 -13.18 1.26 4.74
CA ILE A 131 -12.28 0.11 4.81
C ILE A 131 -12.54 -0.79 3.59
N PRO A 132 -11.50 -1.22 2.85
CA PRO A 132 -11.67 -2.13 1.71
C PRO A 132 -12.22 -3.50 2.13
N ASN A 133 -12.97 -4.16 1.25
CA ASN A 133 -13.68 -5.42 1.54
C ASN A 133 -12.77 -6.58 2.02
N HIS A 134 -11.51 -6.62 1.58
CA HIS A 134 -10.56 -7.65 2.00
C HIS A 134 -10.10 -7.50 3.46
N LEU A 135 -10.49 -6.42 4.15
CA LEU A 135 -10.15 -6.14 5.54
C LEU A 135 -11.43 -5.92 6.35
N THR A 136 -11.39 -6.37 7.60
CA THR A 136 -12.38 -6.01 8.61
C THR A 136 -11.68 -5.43 9.82
N PHE A 137 -12.35 -4.51 10.50
CA PHE A 137 -11.84 -3.90 11.71
C PHE A 137 -12.92 -3.92 12.79
N ASN A 138 -12.59 -4.51 13.93
CA ASN A 138 -13.41 -4.47 15.14
C ASN A 138 -12.92 -3.31 16.02
N SER A 139 -13.72 -2.25 16.10
CA SER A 139 -13.39 -1.05 16.88
C SER A 139 -13.37 -1.29 18.40
N LEU A 140 -14.15 -2.24 18.91
CA LEU A 140 -14.19 -2.56 20.35
C LEU A 140 -12.90 -3.24 20.79
N GLU A 141 -12.47 -4.27 20.05
CA GLU A 141 -11.25 -5.01 20.34
C GLU A 141 -9.98 -4.35 19.77
N LYS A 142 -10.15 -3.30 18.94
CA LYS A 142 -9.09 -2.66 18.15
C LYS A 142 -8.27 -3.68 17.36
N LYS A 143 -9.00 -4.59 16.71
CA LYS A 143 -8.48 -5.78 16.05
C LYS A 143 -8.83 -5.72 14.56
N GLY A 144 -7.81 -5.72 13.72
CA GLY A 144 -7.95 -5.90 12.28
C GLY A 144 -7.90 -7.38 11.91
N LEU A 145 -8.65 -7.76 10.88
CA LEU A 145 -8.61 -9.09 10.27
C LEU A 145 -8.45 -8.92 8.75
N VAL A 146 -7.53 -9.70 8.19
CA VAL A 146 -7.37 -9.84 6.74
C VAL A 146 -8.29 -10.98 6.29
N ASN A 147 -9.42 -10.65 5.66
CA ASN A 147 -10.42 -11.64 5.28
C ASN A 147 -9.92 -12.53 4.14
N GLN A 148 -9.37 -11.89 3.11
CA GLN A 148 -8.96 -12.54 1.87
C GLN A 148 -7.87 -11.72 1.18
N ILE A 149 -7.36 -12.25 0.06
CA ILE A 149 -6.52 -11.46 -0.84
C ILE A 149 -7.40 -10.42 -1.52
N LEU A 150 -6.85 -9.23 -1.78
CA LEU A 150 -7.52 -8.14 -2.46
C LEU A 150 -8.09 -8.57 -3.82
N ASP A 151 -9.39 -8.32 -4.04
CA ASP A 151 -10.04 -8.46 -5.34
C ASP A 151 -9.80 -7.22 -6.20
N GLN A 152 -9.78 -7.42 -7.52
CA GLN A 152 -9.46 -6.37 -8.50
C GLN A 152 -10.33 -5.11 -8.33
N GLU A 153 -11.60 -5.27 -7.96
CA GLU A 153 -12.56 -4.17 -7.79
C GLU A 153 -12.33 -3.32 -6.53
N SER A 154 -11.56 -3.85 -5.58
CA SER A 154 -11.34 -3.21 -4.27
C SER A 154 -10.07 -2.33 -4.22
N ILE A 155 -9.37 -2.19 -5.35
CA ILE A 155 -8.21 -1.31 -5.48
C ILE A 155 -8.68 0.14 -5.52
N GLY A 156 -8.45 0.89 -4.43
CA GLY A 156 -8.80 2.32 -4.36
C GLY A 156 -7.87 3.25 -5.15
N LEU A 157 -6.79 2.72 -5.72
CA LEU A 157 -5.80 3.49 -6.47
C LEU A 157 -6.13 3.47 -7.98
N LYS A 158 -6.50 4.63 -8.54
CA LYS A 158 -6.65 4.81 -9.98
C LYS A 158 -5.26 4.89 -10.63
N ILE A 159 -4.74 3.75 -11.07
CA ILE A 159 -3.44 3.65 -11.74
C ILE A 159 -3.53 2.68 -12.90
N ASN A 160 -2.72 2.88 -13.94
CA ASN A 160 -2.62 1.92 -15.03
C ASN A 160 -1.40 1.00 -14.78
N GLU A 161 -1.66 -0.14 -14.15
CA GLU A 161 -0.65 -1.12 -13.79
C GLU A 161 0.05 -1.74 -15.00
N LEU A 162 -0.60 -1.79 -16.17
CA LEU A 162 0.01 -2.29 -17.40
C LEU A 162 1.20 -1.42 -17.81
N LEU A 163 1.08 -0.09 -17.71
CA LEU A 163 2.17 0.83 -18.02
C LEU A 163 3.37 0.66 -17.09
N VAL A 164 3.13 0.29 -15.83
CA VAL A 164 4.20 -0.04 -14.87
C VAL A 164 4.90 -1.35 -15.27
N VAL A 165 4.14 -2.38 -15.64
CA VAL A 165 4.71 -3.67 -16.08
C VAL A 165 5.52 -3.49 -17.36
N GLU A 166 5.01 -2.73 -18.33
CA GLU A 166 5.69 -2.42 -19.59
C GLU A 166 6.99 -1.63 -19.39
N TYR A 167 7.02 -0.71 -18.42
CA TYR A 167 8.24 0.04 -18.08
C TYR A 167 9.39 -0.92 -17.78
N TYR A 168 9.16 -1.89 -16.89
CA TYR A 168 10.16 -2.88 -16.50
C TYR A 168 10.40 -3.98 -17.53
N SER A 169 9.53 -4.13 -18.54
CA SER A 169 9.74 -5.12 -19.61
C SER A 169 10.71 -4.59 -20.66
N ARG A 170 10.77 -3.26 -20.84
CA ARG A 170 11.68 -2.61 -21.80
C ARG A 170 13.02 -2.17 -21.23
N GLN A 171 13.19 -2.25 -19.90
CA GLN A 171 14.48 -2.02 -19.23
C GLN A 171 15.18 -3.32 -18.81
N ALA A 172 14.53 -4.47 -18.99
CA ALA A 172 15.08 -5.78 -18.67
C ALA A 172 15.92 -6.33 -19.82
#